data_AF-A0A958X8E3-F1
#
_entry.id   AF-A0A958X8E3-F1
#
_cell.length_a   1.000
_cell.length_b   1.000
_cell.length_c   1.000
_cell.angle_alpha   90.00
_cell.angle_beta   90.00
_cell.angle_gamma   90.00
#
_symmetry.space_group_name_H-M   'P 1'
#
loop_
_entity.id
_entity.type
_entity.pdbx_description
1 polymer ?
#
loop_
_entity_poly.entity_id
_entity_poly.type
_entity_poly.pdbx_seq_one_letter_code
_entity_poly.pdbx_strand_id
1 'polypeptide(L)'
;MKKRLIFSPVCLVGPVLISLVTWSGCAINHDETHKVSQENLSTTTRPPGIYPDTVRLFDIVGRYPETTWKDLDLYYRNDIPKYHAGMDYADNLKKLAISHLVYTFQLTEHADKKTLEFYVLEQTSMPIPNAEVLINCLEGLKGYWPDARIRATALSEYERLIDYVNTDMKDPEGVLLRHKHQFDKLKEYGEHNR
;
A
#
# COMPACT_ATOMS: atom_id res chain seq x y z
N MET A 1 -50.81 0.30 -45.57
CA MET A 1 -50.87 1.39 -46.58
C MET A 1 -49.76 2.42 -46.29
N LYS A 2 -49.40 3.26 -47.27
CA LYS A 2 -48.51 4.45 -47.16
C LYS A 2 -47.04 4.24 -46.74
N LYS A 3 -46.12 4.41 -47.71
CA LYS A 3 -44.80 5.05 -47.51
C LYS A 3 -44.97 6.59 -47.39
N ARG A 4 -43.86 7.32 -47.16
CA ARG A 4 -43.61 8.81 -47.16
C ARG A 4 -43.37 9.38 -45.74
N LEU A 5 -42.47 10.35 -45.50
CA LEU A 5 -41.50 11.06 -46.37
C LEU A 5 -40.30 11.63 -45.56
N ILE A 6 -39.12 11.67 -46.21
CA ILE A 6 -38.00 12.66 -46.16
C ILE A 6 -38.01 13.75 -45.06
N PHE A 7 -36.85 13.95 -44.40
CA PHE A 7 -36.11 15.24 -44.46
C PHE A 7 -34.63 15.14 -44.03
N SER A 8 -33.76 15.74 -44.85
CA SER A 8 -32.41 16.23 -44.51
C SER A 8 -32.18 17.50 -45.32
N PRO A 9 -31.47 18.51 -44.77
CA PRO A 9 -30.30 19.03 -45.49
C PRO A 9 -29.14 19.40 -44.50
N VAL A 10 -27.85 19.16 -44.84
CA VAL A 10 -26.85 20.16 -45.39
C VAL A 10 -26.28 21.12 -44.32
N CYS A 11 -24.97 21.43 -44.20
CA CYS A 11 -23.70 20.88 -44.75
C CYS A 11 -22.47 21.62 -44.15
N LEU A 12 -21.25 21.21 -44.56
CA LEU A 12 -19.99 22.03 -44.70
C LEU A 12 -19.32 22.54 -43.40
N VAL A 13 -18.00 22.68 -43.23
CA VAL A 13 -16.73 22.43 -44.01
C VAL A 13 -15.74 21.79 -42.97
N GLY A 14 -14.83 20.82 -43.20
CA GLY A 14 -13.73 20.66 -44.18
C GLY A 14 -12.47 21.50 -43.79
N PRO A 15 -11.21 21.19 -44.21
CA PRO A 15 -10.61 20.03 -44.91
C PRO A 15 -9.31 19.53 -44.14
N VAL A 16 -8.17 18.94 -44.60
CA VAL A 16 -7.63 18.28 -45.84
C VAL A 16 -6.34 17.43 -45.52
N LEU A 17 -6.06 16.34 -46.26
CA LEU A 17 -4.76 15.59 -46.43
C LEU A 17 -4.05 15.00 -45.15
N ILE A 18 -3.02 14.11 -45.17
CA ILE A 18 -1.95 13.74 -46.15
C ILE A 18 -1.73 12.20 -46.31
N SER A 19 -1.16 11.84 -47.47
CA SER A 19 -0.67 10.58 -48.10
C SER A 19 -0.09 9.38 -47.31
N LEU A 20 0.00 8.25 -48.04
CA LEU A 20 0.69 6.99 -47.72
C LEU A 20 2.24 7.12 -47.64
N VAL A 21 2.87 6.16 -46.96
CA VAL A 21 4.20 5.62 -47.32
C VAL A 21 4.12 4.09 -47.35
N THR A 22 4.73 3.45 -48.34
CA THR A 22 4.87 1.99 -48.46
C THR A 22 6.29 1.55 -48.13
N TRP A 23 6.47 0.29 -47.69
CA TRP A 23 7.79 -0.34 -47.64
C TRP A 23 7.73 -1.79 -48.12
N SER A 24 8.75 -2.23 -48.85
CA SER A 24 8.85 -3.57 -49.43
C SER A 24 9.57 -4.53 -48.48
N GLY A 25 9.23 -5.81 -48.54
CA GLY A 25 9.73 -6.80 -47.59
C GLY A 25 11.16 -7.28 -47.83
N CYS A 26 11.62 -8.11 -46.92
CA CYS A 26 12.61 -9.17 -47.16
C CYS A 26 12.15 -10.43 -46.41
N ALA A 27 12.60 -11.59 -46.87
CA ALA A 27 12.15 -12.89 -46.38
C ALA A 27 13.30 -13.66 -45.71
N ILE A 28 12.92 -14.51 -44.75
CA ILE A 28 13.68 -15.66 -44.23
C ILE A 28 15.07 -15.36 -43.64
N ASN A 29 15.20 -15.62 -42.34
CA ASN A 29 16.19 -16.59 -41.87
C ASN A 29 15.66 -17.27 -40.61
N HIS A 30 15.44 -18.57 -40.71
CA HIS A 30 15.28 -19.46 -39.55
C HIS A 30 16.69 -20.01 -39.27
N ASP A 31 17.22 -19.76 -38.08
CA ASP A 31 18.27 -20.61 -37.52
C ASP A 31 18.12 -20.67 -36.00
N GLU A 32 18.40 -21.81 -35.41
CA GLU A 32 18.10 -22.08 -34.01
C GLU A 32 19.30 -21.77 -33.12
N THR A 33 19.13 -20.86 -32.17
CA THR A 33 19.93 -20.88 -30.94
C THR A 33 19.09 -20.49 -29.74
N HIS A 34 18.81 -21.47 -28.88
CA HIS A 34 18.23 -21.24 -27.56
C HIS A 34 19.21 -20.46 -26.65
N LYS A 35 19.26 -19.15 -26.84
CA LYS A 35 19.60 -18.21 -25.78
C LYS A 35 18.31 -17.71 -25.19
N VAL A 36 18.10 -17.95 -23.90
CA VAL A 36 17.05 -17.27 -23.14
C VAL A 36 17.44 -15.80 -23.11
N SER A 37 16.88 -15.02 -24.04
CA SER A 37 17.02 -13.57 -23.99
C SER A 37 16.43 -13.12 -22.67
N GLN A 38 17.15 -12.28 -21.94
CA GLN A 38 16.50 -11.44 -20.95
C GLN A 38 15.54 -10.55 -21.75
N GLU A 39 14.24 -10.86 -21.73
CA GLU A 39 13.25 -9.96 -22.31
C GLU A 39 13.36 -8.63 -21.58
N ASN A 40 13.34 -7.55 -22.36
CA ASN A 40 13.51 -6.21 -21.82
C ASN A 40 12.34 -5.92 -20.89
N LEU A 41 12.58 -6.02 -19.57
CA LEU A 41 11.72 -5.45 -18.55
C LEU A 41 11.68 -3.94 -18.79
N SER A 42 10.66 -3.51 -19.52
CA SER A 42 10.52 -2.16 -20.05
C SER A 42 10.85 -1.13 -18.99
N THR A 43 11.88 -0.32 -19.24
CA THR A 43 12.23 0.84 -18.41
C THR A 43 11.23 1.97 -18.65
N THR A 44 9.94 1.67 -18.54
CA THR A 44 8.90 2.65 -18.24
C THR A 44 9.31 3.31 -16.92
N THR A 45 9.56 4.60 -16.94
CA THR A 45 10.03 5.36 -15.78
C THR A 45 8.97 5.32 -14.67
N ARG A 46 9.05 4.31 -13.80
CA ARG A 46 8.16 4.17 -12.65
C ARG A 46 8.33 5.41 -11.76
N PRO A 47 7.24 5.93 -11.15
CA PRO A 47 7.36 7.03 -10.21
C PRO A 47 8.30 6.64 -9.06
N PRO A 48 9.12 7.58 -8.55
CA PRO A 48 10.11 7.29 -7.52
C PRO A 48 9.42 6.71 -6.27
N GLY A 49 9.76 5.47 -5.93
CA GLY A 49 9.20 4.72 -4.79
C GLY A 49 8.76 3.27 -5.09
N ILE A 50 8.53 2.90 -6.35
CA ILE A 50 8.12 1.53 -6.71
C ILE A 50 9.36 0.66 -7.01
N TYR A 51 10.00 0.16 -5.94
CA TYR A 51 11.07 -0.86 -6.03
C TYR A 51 10.55 -2.18 -6.64
N PRO A 52 11.42 -3.02 -7.23
CA PRO A 52 11.00 -4.26 -7.89
C PRO A 52 10.18 -5.21 -7.01
N ASP A 53 10.44 -5.23 -5.70
CA ASP A 53 9.79 -6.19 -4.79
C ASP A 53 8.54 -5.64 -4.09
N THR A 54 8.30 -4.32 -4.11
CA THR A 54 6.97 -3.80 -3.70
C THR A 54 5.89 -4.24 -4.69
N VAL A 55 6.28 -4.66 -5.90
CA VAL A 55 5.41 -5.41 -6.83
C VAL A 55 4.77 -6.60 -6.14
N ARG A 56 5.47 -7.38 -5.29
CA ARG A 56 4.86 -8.54 -4.63
C ARG A 56 3.79 -8.16 -3.60
N LEU A 57 3.93 -7.01 -2.93
CA LEU A 57 2.86 -6.44 -2.10
C LEU A 57 1.66 -6.05 -2.98
N PHE A 58 1.89 -5.35 -4.10
CA PHE A 58 0.82 -4.96 -5.02
C PHE A 58 0.21 -6.14 -5.80
N ASP A 59 0.94 -7.23 -6.01
CA ASP A 59 0.44 -8.48 -6.59
C ASP A 59 -0.46 -9.24 -5.63
N ILE A 60 -0.26 -9.09 -4.31
CA ILE A 60 -1.18 -9.65 -3.31
C ILE A 60 -2.41 -8.73 -3.24
N VAL A 61 -2.22 -7.45 -2.89
CA VAL A 61 -3.29 -6.45 -2.73
C VAL A 61 -4.16 -6.28 -3.99
N GLY A 62 -3.54 -6.29 -5.18
CA GLY A 62 -4.21 -6.10 -6.47
C GLY A 62 -4.92 -7.34 -7.02
N ARG A 63 -4.75 -8.51 -6.37
CA ARG A 63 -5.56 -9.72 -6.58
C ARG A 63 -6.41 -9.98 -5.34
N TYR A 64 -7.09 -8.94 -4.86
CA TYR A 64 -8.18 -9.06 -3.91
C TYR A 64 -9.50 -9.04 -4.71
N PRO A 65 -10.41 -10.03 -4.54
CA PRO A 65 -10.52 -10.97 -3.42
C PRO A 65 -9.94 -12.38 -3.65
N GLU A 66 -9.13 -12.61 -4.69
CA GLU A 66 -8.53 -13.93 -4.97
C GLU A 66 -7.47 -14.35 -3.94
N THR A 67 -6.86 -13.37 -3.25
CA THR A 67 -5.92 -13.53 -2.14
C THR A 67 -6.58 -13.16 -0.81
N THR A 68 -5.97 -13.59 0.29
CA THR A 68 -6.49 -13.42 1.65
C THR A 68 -5.53 -12.61 2.54
N TRP A 69 -6.00 -12.19 3.72
CA TRP A 69 -5.12 -11.59 4.73
C TRP A 69 -3.93 -12.48 5.08
N LYS A 70 -4.06 -13.81 4.95
CA LYS A 70 -2.99 -14.77 5.27
C LYS A 70 -1.84 -14.75 4.27
N ASP A 71 -2.12 -14.46 3.00
CA ASP A 71 -1.09 -14.32 1.97
C ASP A 71 -0.23 -13.08 2.23
N LEU A 72 -0.86 -12.00 2.68
CA LEU A 72 -0.17 -10.77 3.07
C LEU A 72 0.52 -10.88 4.45
N ASP A 73 -0.06 -11.61 5.40
CA ASP A 73 0.56 -11.92 6.71
C ASP A 73 1.81 -12.80 6.53
N LEU A 74 1.75 -13.81 5.65
CA LEU A 74 2.89 -14.64 5.27
C LEU A 74 4.01 -13.80 4.64
N TYR A 75 3.66 -12.89 3.72
CA TYR A 75 4.60 -11.94 3.13
C TYR A 75 5.21 -11.00 4.18
N TYR A 76 4.40 -10.47 5.09
CA TYR A 76 4.87 -9.61 6.17
C TYR A 76 5.86 -10.31 7.10
N ARG A 77 5.53 -11.53 7.56
CA ARG A 77 6.33 -12.27 8.54
C ARG A 77 7.60 -12.89 7.96
N ASN A 78 7.54 -13.38 6.73
CA ASN A 78 8.64 -14.15 6.14
C ASN A 78 9.47 -13.34 5.15
N ASP A 79 8.82 -12.66 4.21
CA ASP A 79 9.52 -12.09 3.06
C ASP A 79 10.13 -10.72 3.38
N ILE A 80 9.42 -9.84 4.11
CA ILE A 80 9.99 -8.53 4.52
C ILE A 80 11.26 -8.71 5.38
N PRO A 81 11.30 -9.56 6.43
CA PRO A 81 12.53 -9.75 7.22
C PRO A 81 13.64 -10.50 6.46
N LYS A 82 13.30 -11.32 5.46
CA LYS A 82 14.27 -12.14 4.71
C LYS A 82 14.92 -11.40 3.54
N TYR A 83 14.18 -10.55 2.84
CA TYR A 83 14.64 -9.89 1.61
C TYR A 83 14.76 -8.37 1.72
N HIS A 84 14.13 -7.74 2.71
CA HIS A 84 14.11 -6.28 2.86
C HIS A 84 14.69 -5.77 4.18
N ALA A 85 15.12 -6.65 5.11
CA ALA A 85 15.85 -6.22 6.30
C ALA A 85 17.13 -5.45 5.94
N GLY A 86 17.32 -4.28 6.55
CA GLY A 86 18.46 -3.39 6.27
C GLY A 86 18.31 -2.49 5.03
N MET A 87 17.18 -2.53 4.32
CA MET A 87 16.89 -1.60 3.23
C MET A 87 16.26 -0.31 3.75
N ASP A 88 16.65 0.86 3.23
CA ASP A 88 16.12 2.18 3.65
C ASP A 88 14.59 2.31 3.58
N TYR A 89 13.93 1.54 2.70
CA TYR A 89 12.48 1.54 2.52
C TYR A 89 11.73 0.53 3.40
N ALA A 90 12.42 -0.31 4.18
CA ALA A 90 11.85 -1.48 4.86
C ALA A 90 10.72 -1.11 5.84
N ASP A 91 10.91 -0.06 6.64
CA ASP A 91 9.90 0.40 7.60
C ASP A 91 8.64 0.95 6.92
N ASN A 92 8.79 1.62 5.77
CA ASN A 92 7.66 2.09 4.99
C ASN A 92 6.91 0.93 4.33
N LEU A 93 7.65 -0.10 3.89
CA LEU A 93 7.06 -1.35 3.38
C LEU A 93 6.30 -2.11 4.49
N LYS A 94 6.85 -2.20 5.70
CA LYS A 94 6.15 -2.74 6.88
C LYS A 94 4.84 -1.98 7.15
N LYS A 95 4.90 -0.65 7.25
CA LYS A 95 3.71 0.20 7.52
C LYS A 95 2.63 0.03 6.46
N LEU A 96 3.02 -0.02 5.18
CA LEU A 96 2.09 -0.17 4.06
C LEU A 96 1.45 -1.57 4.06
N ALA A 97 2.21 -2.63 4.32
CA ALA A 97 1.68 -3.98 4.44
C ALA A 97 0.69 -4.14 5.61
N ILE A 98 0.98 -3.61 6.80
CA ILE A 98 0.02 -3.65 7.93
C ILE A 98 -1.22 -2.78 7.64
N SER A 99 -1.05 -1.64 6.97
CA SER A 99 -2.19 -0.81 6.54
C SER A 99 -3.10 -1.57 5.58
N HIS A 100 -2.56 -2.34 4.63
CA HIS A 100 -3.35 -3.20 3.75
C HIS A 100 -4.00 -4.38 4.48
N LEU A 101 -3.32 -5.02 5.44
CA LEU A 101 -3.95 -6.06 6.27
C LEU A 101 -5.21 -5.51 6.97
N VAL A 102 -5.09 -4.37 7.64
CA VAL A 102 -6.20 -3.78 8.40
C VAL A 102 -7.31 -3.22 7.50
N TYR A 103 -6.99 -2.40 6.49
CA TYR A 103 -8.02 -1.71 5.69
C TYR A 103 -8.50 -2.49 4.46
N THR A 104 -7.60 -3.19 3.74
CA THR A 104 -7.97 -3.91 2.51
C THR A 104 -8.49 -5.31 2.81
N PHE A 105 -7.83 -6.03 3.71
CA PHE A 105 -8.18 -7.42 4.05
C PHE A 105 -8.93 -7.58 5.39
N GLN A 106 -9.38 -6.47 6.00
CA GLN A 106 -10.23 -6.45 7.20
C GLN A 106 -9.71 -7.34 8.35
N LEU A 107 -8.39 -7.30 8.61
CA LEU A 107 -7.70 -8.18 9.57
C LEU A 107 -8.41 -8.26 10.95
N THR A 108 -8.95 -7.14 11.43
CA THR A 108 -9.68 -7.01 12.71
C THR A 108 -10.96 -7.85 12.78
N GLU A 109 -11.55 -8.20 11.65
CA GLU A 109 -12.76 -9.02 11.52
C GLU A 109 -12.45 -10.51 11.25
N HIS A 110 -11.23 -10.84 10.84
CA HIS A 110 -10.90 -12.16 10.27
C HIS A 110 -9.72 -12.88 10.91
N ALA A 111 -8.88 -12.19 11.68
CA ALA A 111 -7.74 -12.77 12.38
C ALA A 111 -8.06 -13.14 13.83
N ASP A 112 -7.30 -14.09 14.37
CA ASP A 112 -7.37 -14.37 15.80
C ASP A 112 -6.71 -13.26 16.64
N LYS A 113 -7.05 -13.22 17.94
CA LYS A 113 -6.58 -12.17 18.84
C LYS A 113 -5.06 -12.20 19.08
N LYS A 114 -4.36 -13.32 18.87
CA LYS A 114 -2.88 -13.38 18.96
C LYS A 114 -2.21 -12.76 17.74
N THR A 115 -2.81 -12.95 16.56
CA THR A 115 -2.40 -12.29 15.33
C THR A 115 -2.55 -10.77 15.45
N LEU A 116 -3.65 -10.29 16.02
CA LEU A 116 -3.84 -8.86 16.32
C LEU A 116 -2.88 -8.33 17.40
N GLU A 117 -2.63 -9.10 18.47
CA GLU A 117 -1.64 -8.76 19.52
C GLU A 117 -0.23 -8.63 18.94
N PHE A 118 0.17 -9.50 18.01
CA PHE A 118 1.41 -9.36 17.24
C PHE A 118 1.46 -8.05 16.45
N TYR A 119 0.39 -7.68 15.73
CA TYR A 119 0.37 -6.45 14.92
C TYR A 119 0.25 -5.17 15.74
N VAL A 120 -0.17 -5.22 17.01
CA VAL A 120 0.02 -4.11 17.95
C VAL A 120 1.49 -3.98 18.32
N LEU A 121 2.15 -5.08 18.72
CA LEU A 121 3.55 -5.07 19.15
C LEU A 121 4.54 -4.69 18.03
N GLU A 122 4.33 -5.17 16.81
CA GLU A 122 5.12 -4.73 15.65
C GLU A 122 4.97 -3.22 15.42
N GLN A 123 3.77 -2.65 15.56
CA GLN A 123 3.55 -1.23 15.35
C GLN A 123 4.18 -0.35 16.45
N THR A 124 4.06 -0.71 17.73
CA THR A 124 4.70 0.05 18.83
C THR A 124 6.23 -0.10 18.84
N SER A 125 6.79 -1.05 18.08
CA SER A 125 8.23 -1.14 17.82
C SER A 125 8.74 -0.22 16.72
N MET A 126 7.86 0.40 15.91
CA MET A 126 8.26 1.23 14.78
C MET A 126 8.71 2.64 15.22
N PRO A 127 9.63 3.29 14.49
CA PRO A 127 9.97 4.70 14.68
C PRO A 127 8.73 5.61 14.77
N ILE A 128 7.84 5.52 13.78
CA ILE A 128 6.54 6.21 13.73
C ILE A 128 5.56 5.27 13.00
N PRO A 129 4.61 4.61 13.69
CA PRO A 129 3.57 3.79 13.06
C PRO A 129 2.40 4.66 12.55
N ASN A 130 1.41 4.02 11.91
CA ASN A 130 0.16 4.69 11.57
C ASN A 130 -0.84 4.57 12.74
N ALA A 131 -1.11 5.68 13.41
CA ALA A 131 -1.99 5.75 14.58
C ALA A 131 -3.36 5.08 14.39
N GLU A 132 -4.02 5.28 13.24
CA GLU A 132 -5.34 4.68 12.98
C GLU A 132 -5.28 3.16 12.83
N VAL A 133 -4.21 2.64 12.24
CA VAL A 133 -3.99 1.20 12.03
C VAL A 133 -3.69 0.52 13.37
N LEU A 134 -2.94 1.19 14.25
CA LEU A 134 -2.71 0.76 15.62
C LEU A 134 -4.02 0.78 16.45
N ILE A 135 -4.80 1.87 16.36
CA ILE A 135 -6.10 2.02 17.01
C ILE A 135 -7.09 0.92 16.57
N ASN A 136 -7.15 0.61 15.28
CA ASN A 136 -8.01 -0.46 14.76
C ASN A 136 -7.58 -1.84 15.30
N CYS A 137 -6.27 -2.14 15.35
CA CYS A 137 -5.78 -3.36 15.99
C CYS A 137 -6.08 -3.42 17.49
N LEU A 138 -6.02 -2.28 18.21
CA LEU A 138 -6.36 -2.17 19.63
C LEU A 138 -7.85 -2.36 19.90
N GLU A 139 -8.75 -1.76 19.12
CA GLU A 139 -10.20 -2.07 19.15
C GLU A 139 -10.45 -3.56 18.88
N GLY A 140 -9.72 -4.12 17.91
CA GLY A 140 -9.72 -5.56 17.60
C GLY A 140 -9.32 -6.46 18.78
N LEU A 141 -8.71 -5.94 19.85
CA LEU A 141 -8.33 -6.70 21.05
C LEU A 141 -9.30 -6.55 22.22
N LYS A 142 -10.36 -5.74 22.11
CA LYS A 142 -11.40 -5.64 23.15
C LYS A 142 -12.02 -7.01 23.48
N GLY A 143 -12.24 -7.24 24.78
CA GLY A 143 -12.70 -8.52 25.32
C GLY A 143 -11.64 -9.63 25.39
N TYR A 144 -10.43 -9.42 24.84
CA TYR A 144 -9.27 -10.30 25.00
C TYR A 144 -8.16 -9.63 25.83
N TRP A 145 -7.93 -8.34 25.62
CA TRP A 145 -7.21 -7.48 26.57
C TRP A 145 -8.21 -6.72 27.46
N PRO A 146 -7.88 -6.42 28.73
CA PRO A 146 -8.62 -5.45 29.53
C PRO A 146 -8.50 -4.05 28.94
N ASP A 147 -9.56 -3.24 29.01
CA ASP A 147 -9.59 -1.90 28.41
C ASP A 147 -8.54 -0.96 29.02
N ALA A 148 -8.17 -1.21 30.28
CA ALA A 148 -7.04 -0.54 30.94
C ALA A 148 -5.68 -0.82 30.25
N ARG A 149 -5.44 -2.03 29.73
CA ARG A 149 -4.23 -2.36 28.93
C ARG A 149 -4.29 -1.66 27.57
N ILE A 150 -5.47 -1.63 26.94
CA ILE A 150 -5.69 -0.97 25.65
C ILE A 150 -5.40 0.54 25.76
N ARG A 151 -6.01 1.24 26.73
CA ARG A 151 -5.73 2.65 27.02
C ARG A 151 -4.25 2.90 27.33
N ALA A 152 -3.66 2.11 28.23
CA ALA A 152 -2.26 2.27 28.63
C ALA A 152 -1.29 2.10 27.45
N THR A 153 -1.57 1.16 26.53
CA THR A 153 -0.75 0.97 25.31
C THR A 153 -0.82 2.19 24.39
N ALA A 154 -2.00 2.76 24.18
CA ALA A 154 -2.17 3.95 23.34
C ALA A 154 -1.51 5.22 23.94
N LEU A 155 -1.64 5.42 25.25
CA LEU A 155 -1.00 6.55 25.95
C LEU A 155 0.53 6.39 25.98
N SER A 156 1.03 5.20 26.32
CA SER A 156 2.48 4.93 26.34
C SER A 156 3.11 5.08 24.95
N GLU A 157 2.40 4.70 23.88
CA GLU A 157 2.85 4.91 22.50
C GLU A 157 2.85 6.40 22.12
N TYR A 158 1.83 7.16 22.51
CA TYR A 158 1.83 8.62 22.35
C TYR A 158 3.04 9.27 23.05
N GLU A 159 3.30 8.92 24.31
CA GLU A 159 4.42 9.44 25.09
C GLU A 159 5.77 9.08 24.45
N ARG A 160 5.94 7.82 24.04
CA ARG A 160 7.12 7.32 23.32
C ARG A 160 7.35 8.06 22.01
N LEU A 161 6.29 8.37 21.25
CA LEU A 161 6.39 9.07 19.98
C LEU A 161 6.77 10.54 20.15
N ILE A 162 6.29 11.20 21.21
CA ILE A 162 6.70 12.57 21.55
C ILE A 162 8.17 12.60 21.99
N ASP A 163 8.63 11.66 22.82
CA ASP A 163 10.04 11.57 23.23
C ASP A 163 10.96 11.27 22.03
N TYR A 164 10.67 10.23 21.26
CA TYR A 164 11.43 9.84 20.06
C TYR A 164 11.56 10.97 19.03
N VAL A 165 10.51 11.76 18.82
CA VAL A 165 10.57 12.92 17.89
C VAL A 165 11.37 14.09 18.46
N ASN A 166 11.38 14.30 19.78
CA ASN A 166 12.20 15.36 20.40
C ASN A 166 13.68 14.98 20.56
N THR A 167 13.97 13.69 20.74
CA THR A 167 15.29 13.16 21.09
C THR A 167 16.10 12.66 19.88
N ASP A 168 15.48 11.96 18.93
CA ASP A 168 16.18 11.26 17.84
C ASP A 168 16.06 11.94 16.46
N MET A 169 15.15 12.91 16.27
CA MET A 169 14.93 13.57 14.98
C MET A 169 15.81 14.81 14.78
N LYS A 170 16.32 14.97 13.56
CA LYS A 170 17.07 16.17 13.13
C LYS A 170 16.19 17.42 12.92
N ASP A 171 14.88 17.23 12.86
CA ASP A 171 13.84 18.24 12.64
C ASP A 171 12.61 17.94 13.53
N PRO A 172 12.70 18.09 14.87
CA PRO A 172 11.57 17.78 15.76
C PRO A 172 10.32 18.60 15.43
N GLU A 173 10.49 19.91 15.24
CA GLU A 173 9.38 20.84 14.96
C GLU A 173 8.65 20.50 13.66
N GLY A 174 9.38 20.24 12.57
CA GLY A 174 8.78 19.85 11.30
C GLY A 174 8.20 18.43 11.32
N VAL A 175 8.80 17.48 12.04
CA VAL A 175 8.21 16.14 12.22
C VAL A 175 6.91 16.23 13.02
N LEU A 176 6.87 17.00 14.11
CA LEU A 176 5.65 17.28 14.86
C LEU A 176 4.61 17.96 13.97
N LEU A 177 4.96 19.00 13.20
CA LEU A 177 4.04 19.68 12.29
C LEU A 177 3.39 18.72 11.26
N ARG A 178 4.12 17.69 10.82
CA ARG A 178 3.61 16.65 9.90
C ARG A 178 2.77 15.59 10.61
N HIS A 179 3.20 15.09 11.78
CA HIS A 179 2.65 13.89 12.40
C HIS A 179 1.82 14.11 13.68
N LYS A 180 1.74 15.33 14.23
CA LYS A 180 0.99 15.62 15.47
C LYS A 180 -0.46 15.12 15.40
N HIS A 181 -1.12 15.23 14.25
CA HIS A 181 -2.49 14.74 14.05
C HIS A 181 -2.66 13.21 14.21
N GLN A 182 -1.58 12.43 14.09
CA GLN A 182 -1.57 10.99 14.39
C GLN A 182 -1.31 10.75 15.88
N PHE A 183 -0.42 11.53 16.48
CA PHE A 183 -0.10 11.44 17.91
C PHE A 183 -1.30 11.87 18.78
N ASP A 184 -1.97 12.96 18.41
CA ASP A 184 -3.21 13.43 19.03
C ASP A 184 -4.29 12.33 19.03
N LYS A 185 -4.47 11.60 17.93
CA LYS A 185 -5.43 10.48 17.85
C LYS A 185 -5.13 9.35 18.83
N LEU A 186 -3.85 9.00 19.03
CA LEU A 186 -3.46 7.99 20.03
C LEU A 186 -3.73 8.47 21.46
N LYS A 187 -3.45 9.74 21.74
CA LYS A 187 -3.77 10.37 23.02
C LYS A 187 -5.28 10.40 23.28
N GLU A 188 -6.05 10.96 22.35
CA GLU A 188 -7.51 11.08 22.43
C GLU A 188 -8.15 9.70 22.66
N TYR A 189 -7.73 8.69 21.90
CA TYR A 189 -8.15 7.30 22.07
C TYR A 189 -7.82 6.76 23.47
N GLY A 190 -6.58 6.96 23.95
CA GLY A 190 -6.15 6.52 25.27
C GLY A 190 -6.88 7.21 26.44
N GLU A 191 -7.26 8.49 26.28
CA GLU A 191 -7.98 9.27 27.28
C GLU A 191 -9.51 9.00 27.30
N HIS A 192 -10.14 8.77 26.15
CA HIS A 192 -11.61 8.80 26.01
C HIS A 192 -12.30 7.44 25.84
N ASN A 193 -11.56 6.38 25.49
CA ASN A 193 -12.14 5.06 25.26
C ASN A 193 -12.52 4.40 26.60
N ARG A 194 -13.81 4.41 26.96
CA ARG A 194 -14.31 3.95 28.27
C ARG A 194 -14.59 2.45 28.31
#